data_AF-A0A9Q9Z5R6-F1
#
_entry.id   AF-A0A9Q9Z5R6-F1
#
_cell.length_a   1.000
_cell.length_b   1.000
_cell.length_c   1.000
_cell.angle_alpha   90.00
_cell.angle_beta   90.00
_cell.angle_gamma   90.00
#
_symmetry.space_group_name_H-M   'P 1'
#
loop_
_entity.id
_entity.type
_entity.pdbx_description
1 polymer ?
#
loop_
_entity_poly.entity_id
_entity_poly.type
_entity_poly.pdbx_seq_one_letter_code
_entity_poly.pdbx_strand_id
1 'polypeptide(L)'
;MDCKLTGLETACFCTHRYKQHCTDFEVLPKERPILLPCRVKGCQCVSYEYVHINGSKAVSCQCKHTTTEHSETIGHQCKKCTHCTGYRSPFTCGCGQPGYPHVTLVETREERMAQGHPVGRAVPYAAMGGLTGYSSLVDGYLRLDPSVIGNACEQHTQ
;
A
#
# COMPACT_ATOMS: atom_id res chain seq x y z
N MET A 1 12.63 -1.13 6.03
CA MET A 1 12.68 -1.33 4.57
C MET A 1 11.25 -1.39 4.08
N ASP A 2 10.91 -0.57 3.08
CA ASP A 2 9.58 -0.57 2.47
C ASP A 2 9.56 -1.59 1.32
N CYS A 3 8.76 -2.64 1.47
CA CYS A 3 8.68 -3.69 0.44
C CYS A 3 7.86 -3.26 -0.78
N LYS A 4 6.88 -2.37 -0.59
CA LYS A 4 6.04 -1.82 -1.65
C LYS A 4 5.57 -0.41 -1.28
N LEU A 5 5.63 0.51 -2.25
CA LEU A 5 4.95 1.80 -2.13
C LEU A 5 3.58 1.73 -2.80
N THR A 6 2.61 2.37 -2.16
CA THR A 6 1.21 2.36 -2.58
C THR A 6 0.99 3.45 -3.62
N GLY A 7 0.15 3.20 -4.61
CA GLY A 7 -0.20 4.17 -5.64
C GLY A 7 -1.69 4.44 -5.66
N LEU A 8 -2.12 5.40 -6.45
CA LEU A 8 -3.55 5.76 -6.54
C LEU A 8 -4.45 4.63 -7.02
N GLU A 9 -3.93 3.87 -7.97
CA GLU A 9 -4.62 2.77 -8.62
C GLU A 9 -4.37 1.43 -7.92
N THR A 10 -3.54 1.40 -6.86
CA THR A 10 -3.31 0.14 -6.15
C THR A 10 -4.56 -0.24 -5.38
N ALA A 11 -4.97 -1.50 -5.57
CA ALA A 11 -6.14 -2.04 -4.91
C ALA A 11 -5.89 -2.22 -3.41
N CYS A 12 -6.95 -2.02 -2.65
CA CYS A 12 -7.09 -2.41 -1.25
C CYS A 12 -7.59 -3.86 -1.19
N PHE A 13 -7.51 -4.46 0.00
CA PHE A 13 -8.20 -5.70 0.34
C PHE A 13 -9.68 -5.72 -0.09
N CYS A 14 -10.38 -4.60 0.11
CA CYS A 14 -11.79 -4.45 -0.29
C CYS A 14 -12.01 -4.32 -1.80
N THR A 15 -10.96 -4.51 -2.62
CA THR A 15 -10.90 -4.38 -4.08
C THR A 15 -11.03 -2.96 -4.65
N HIS A 16 -11.33 -1.97 -3.80
CA HIS A 16 -11.34 -0.56 -4.20
C HIS A 16 -9.93 0.02 -4.24
N ARG A 17 -9.76 1.07 -5.03
CA ARG A 17 -8.48 1.76 -5.22
C ARG A 17 -8.11 2.62 -4.02
N TYR A 18 -6.81 2.86 -3.80
CA TYR A 18 -6.32 3.76 -2.76
C TYR A 18 -7.00 5.13 -2.80
N LYS A 19 -7.17 5.72 -4.00
CA LYS A 19 -7.87 7.01 -4.19
C LYS A 19 -9.33 7.05 -3.73
N GLN A 20 -9.94 5.89 -3.49
CA GLN A 20 -11.31 5.76 -3.00
C GLN A 20 -11.38 5.63 -1.46
N HIS A 21 -10.25 5.70 -0.78
CA HIS A 21 -10.17 5.74 0.68
C HIS A 21 -9.97 7.18 1.15
N CYS A 22 -10.32 7.45 2.40
CA CYS A 22 -10.19 8.76 3.01
C CYS A 22 -8.72 9.08 3.30
N THR A 23 -8.09 9.88 2.44
CA THR A 23 -6.69 10.33 2.61
C THR A 23 -6.56 11.83 2.87
N ASP A 24 -7.61 12.58 2.54
CA ASP A 24 -7.80 14.02 2.73
C ASP A 24 -8.43 14.31 4.10
N PHE A 25 -7.59 14.25 5.15
CA PHE A 25 -7.97 14.71 6.49
C PHE A 25 -7.76 16.21 6.62
N GLU A 26 -8.78 16.95 7.08
CA GLU A 26 -8.63 18.36 7.46
C GLU A 26 -7.70 18.52 8.67
N VAL A 27 -7.84 17.61 9.63
CA VAL A 27 -6.96 17.50 10.80
C VAL A 27 -6.43 16.07 10.86
N LEU A 28 -5.11 15.94 10.80
CA LEU A 28 -4.46 14.63 10.88
C LEU A 28 -4.71 13.99 12.26
N PRO A 29 -5.14 12.71 12.30
CA PRO A 29 -5.28 11.99 13.56
C PRO A 29 -3.95 11.89 14.30
N LYS A 30 -3.98 12.14 15.61
CA LYS A 30 -2.79 11.97 16.48
C LYS A 30 -2.55 10.51 16.88
N GLU A 31 -3.63 9.71 16.93
CA GLU A 31 -3.57 8.29 17.27
C GLU A 31 -3.06 7.46 16.09
N ARG A 32 -2.25 6.44 16.41
CA ARG A 32 -1.68 5.50 15.43
C ARG A 32 -2.27 4.11 15.63
N PRO A 33 -2.55 3.36 14.55
CA PRO A 33 -2.36 3.71 13.14
C PRO A 33 -3.41 4.69 12.58
N ILE A 34 -3.04 5.50 11.58
CA ILE A 34 -4.02 6.32 10.85
C ILE A 34 -4.89 5.40 9.99
N LEU A 35 -6.18 5.38 10.30
CA LEU A 35 -7.15 4.58 9.56
C LEU A 35 -7.60 5.34 8.31
N LEU A 36 -7.57 4.66 7.16
CA LEU A 36 -8.01 5.21 5.87
C LEU A 36 -9.32 4.54 5.42
N PRO A 37 -10.49 4.90 5.97
CA PRO A 37 -11.74 4.21 5.65
C PRO A 37 -12.12 4.34 4.18
N CYS A 38 -12.75 3.31 3.63
CA CYS A 38 -13.23 3.32 2.24
C CYS A 38 -14.47 4.22 2.09
N ARG A 39 -14.51 5.05 1.04
CA ARG A 39 -15.62 5.98 0.76
C ARG A 39 -16.68 5.38 -0.18
N VAL A 40 -16.47 4.17 -0.68
CA VAL A 40 -17.43 3.51 -1.57
C VAL A 40 -18.66 3.07 -0.78
N LYS A 41 -19.85 3.46 -1.27
CA LYS A 41 -21.13 3.15 -0.62
C LYS A 41 -21.28 1.64 -0.41
N GLY A 42 -21.55 1.25 0.83
CA GLY A 42 -21.77 -0.16 1.21
C GLY A 42 -20.49 -0.96 1.53
N CYS A 43 -19.30 -0.36 1.41
CA CYS A 43 -18.05 -1.00 1.80
C CYS A 43 -17.80 -0.84 3.31
N GLN A 44 -17.52 -1.93 4.03
CA GLN A 44 -17.23 -1.92 5.48
C GLN A 44 -15.73 -1.86 5.81
N CYS A 45 -14.90 -1.50 4.83
CA CYS A 45 -13.46 -1.41 4.98
C CYS A 45 -13.07 -0.18 5.82
N VAL A 46 -12.48 -0.45 6.99
CA VAL A 46 -12.11 0.58 7.99
C VAL A 46 -10.78 1.26 7.70
N SER A 47 -9.88 0.60 6.99
CA SER A 47 -8.58 1.13 6.62
C SER A 47 -8.06 0.48 5.34
N TYR A 48 -7.27 1.24 4.57
CA TYR A 48 -6.57 0.73 3.42
C TYR A 48 -5.56 -0.35 3.83
N GLU A 49 -5.68 -1.53 3.23
CA GLU A 49 -4.72 -2.62 3.39
C GLU A 49 -4.28 -3.11 2.01
N TYR A 50 -2.97 -3.06 1.76
CA TYR A 50 -2.39 -3.52 0.51
C TYR A 50 -2.39 -5.06 0.46
N VAL A 51 -2.84 -5.60 -0.66
CA VAL A 51 -2.76 -7.04 -0.95
C VAL A 51 -1.81 -7.26 -2.11
N HIS A 52 -0.89 -8.22 -1.92
CA HIS A 52 0.02 -8.64 -2.97
C HIS A 52 -0.73 -9.13 -4.22
N ILE A 53 -0.22 -8.73 -5.38
CA ILE A 53 -0.71 -9.15 -6.69
C ILE A 53 0.26 -10.16 -7.29
N ASN A 54 -0.26 -11.21 -7.90
CA ASN A 54 0.50 -12.15 -8.72
C ASN A 54 0.03 -12.03 -10.17
N GLY A 55 0.84 -11.38 -11.01
CA GLY A 55 0.42 -10.93 -12.33
C GLY A 55 -0.71 -9.92 -12.23
N SER A 56 -1.87 -10.25 -12.79
CA SER A 56 -3.06 -9.40 -12.81
C SER A 56 -4.11 -9.74 -11.75
N LYS A 57 -3.85 -10.73 -10.88
CA LYS A 57 -4.81 -11.19 -9.86
C LYS A 57 -4.25 -10.98 -8.45
N ALA A 58 -5.13 -10.61 -7.52
CA ALA A 58 -4.79 -10.64 -6.10
C ALA A 58 -4.42 -12.08 -5.68
N VAL A 59 -3.42 -12.21 -4.82
CA VAL A 59 -3.01 -13.51 -4.29
C VAL A 59 -4.16 -14.13 -3.50
N SER A 60 -4.35 -15.45 -3.61
CA SER A 60 -5.32 -16.17 -2.79
C SER A 60 -4.79 -16.42 -1.39
N CYS A 61 -5.69 -16.55 -0.42
CA CYS A 61 -5.36 -16.97 0.93
C CYS A 61 -4.82 -18.42 0.93
N GLN A 62 -4.15 -18.85 1.99
CA GLN A 62 -3.77 -20.25 2.23
C GLN A 62 -4.98 -21.20 2.20
N CYS A 63 -6.19 -20.72 2.51
CA CYS A 63 -7.43 -21.47 2.34
C CYS A 63 -7.91 -21.58 0.87
N LYS A 64 -7.09 -21.10 -0.10
CA LYS A 64 -7.33 -21.05 -1.55
C LYS A 64 -8.42 -20.10 -2.04
N HIS A 65 -9.09 -19.38 -1.14
CA HIS A 65 -10.08 -18.37 -1.50
C HIS A 65 -9.44 -17.00 -1.76
N THR A 66 -10.09 -16.21 -2.61
CA THR A 66 -9.68 -14.86 -2.99
C THR A 66 -10.05 -13.80 -1.95
N THR A 67 -9.57 -12.56 -2.08
CA THR A 67 -9.89 -11.47 -1.14
C THR A 67 -11.38 -11.14 -1.09
N THR A 68 -12.10 -11.28 -2.20
CA THR A 68 -13.56 -11.03 -2.27
C THR A 68 -14.38 -12.05 -1.47
N GLU A 69 -13.82 -13.24 -1.25
CA GLU A 69 -14.42 -14.30 -0.45
C GLU A 69 -14.10 -14.16 1.04
N HIS A 70 -13.39 -13.10 1.42
CA HIS A 70 -13.15 -12.72 2.81
C HIS A 70 -13.92 -11.43 3.14
N SER A 71 -14.09 -11.17 4.44
CA SER A 71 -14.66 -9.92 4.92
C SER A 71 -13.67 -8.77 4.76
N GLU A 72 -14.15 -7.62 4.32
CA GLU A 72 -13.37 -6.38 4.30
C GLU A 72 -13.16 -5.75 5.68
N THR A 73 -13.82 -6.29 6.71
CA THR A 73 -13.66 -5.89 8.12
C THR A 73 -12.34 -6.39 8.70
N ILE A 74 -11.94 -5.82 9.84
CA ILE A 74 -10.76 -6.25 10.60
C ILE A 74 -10.79 -7.77 10.82
N GLY A 75 -9.64 -8.41 10.63
CA GLY A 75 -9.45 -9.85 10.79
C GLY A 75 -9.73 -10.67 9.54
N HIS A 76 -10.32 -10.08 8.50
CA HIS A 76 -10.45 -10.68 7.17
C HIS A 76 -10.92 -12.13 7.19
N GLN A 77 -12.01 -12.40 7.90
CA GLN A 77 -12.55 -13.75 8.05
C GLN A 77 -13.05 -14.29 6.71
N CYS A 78 -12.80 -15.56 6.43
CA CYS A 78 -13.27 -16.21 5.20
C CYS A 78 -14.76 -16.49 5.30
N LYS A 79 -15.51 -16.13 4.26
CA LYS A 79 -16.96 -16.38 4.15
C LYS A 79 -17.27 -17.81 3.68
N LYS A 80 -16.27 -18.54 3.18
CA LYS A 80 -16.42 -19.87 2.55
C LYS A 80 -15.96 -21.04 3.41
N CYS A 81 -15.09 -20.81 4.39
CA CYS A 81 -14.54 -21.87 5.23
C CYS A 81 -14.39 -21.43 6.69
N THR A 82 -14.49 -22.38 7.61
CA THR A 82 -14.46 -22.16 9.05
C THR A 82 -13.07 -22.32 9.68
N HIS A 83 -12.13 -22.97 8.96
CA HIS A 83 -10.76 -23.17 9.44
C HIS A 83 -9.83 -21.98 9.16
N CYS A 84 -10.29 -21.00 8.38
CA CYS A 84 -9.50 -19.79 8.09
C CYS A 84 -9.65 -18.79 9.24
N THR A 85 -8.56 -18.55 9.97
CA THR A 85 -8.52 -17.58 11.07
C THR A 85 -8.35 -16.13 10.59
N GLY A 86 -8.17 -15.91 9.29
CA GLY A 86 -7.92 -14.61 8.68
C GLY A 86 -7.11 -14.76 7.39
N TYR A 87 -7.18 -13.74 6.53
CA TYR A 87 -6.46 -13.77 5.25
C TYR A 87 -4.95 -13.89 5.45
N ARG A 88 -4.36 -14.94 4.87
CA ARG A 88 -2.92 -15.19 4.87
C ARG A 88 -2.46 -15.54 3.48
N SER A 89 -1.73 -14.65 2.82
CA SER A 89 -1.19 -14.91 1.48
C SER A 89 0.04 -15.83 1.55
N PRO A 90 0.12 -16.91 0.75
CA PRO A 90 1.33 -17.75 0.61
C PRO A 90 2.38 -17.13 -0.32
N PHE A 91 2.12 -15.93 -0.87
CA PHE A 91 3.06 -15.20 -1.72
C PHE A 91 4.34 -14.87 -0.96
N THR A 92 5.49 -15.05 -1.60
CA THR A 92 6.78 -14.61 -1.09
C THR A 92 7.07 -13.23 -1.67
N CYS A 93 7.21 -12.23 -0.80
CA CYS A 93 7.60 -10.89 -1.22
C CYS A 93 9.04 -10.89 -1.73
N GLY A 94 9.40 -9.92 -2.59
CA GLY A 94 10.77 -9.76 -3.08
C GLY A 94 11.81 -9.59 -1.96
N CYS A 95 11.41 -9.20 -0.75
CA CYS A 95 12.28 -9.16 0.43
C CYS A 95 12.62 -10.56 1.01
N GLY A 96 12.06 -11.64 0.45
CA GLY A 96 12.27 -13.02 0.89
C GLY A 96 11.34 -13.49 2.01
N GLN A 97 10.55 -12.61 2.62
CA GLN A 97 9.57 -12.97 3.65
C GLN A 97 8.21 -13.31 3.02
N PRO A 98 7.39 -14.15 3.67
CA PRO A 98 6.02 -14.39 3.21
C PRO A 98 5.21 -13.09 3.25
N GLY A 99 4.12 -13.01 2.49
CA GLY A 99 3.30 -11.82 2.37
C GLY A 99 2.46 -11.51 3.61
N TYR A 100 1.93 -12.54 4.28
CA TYR A 100 1.05 -12.37 5.45
C TYR A 100 1.62 -11.58 6.67
N PRO A 101 2.94 -11.55 6.96
CA PRO A 101 3.49 -10.67 8.00
C PRO A 101 3.63 -9.20 7.56
N HIS A 102 3.43 -8.87 6.29
CA HIS A 102 3.56 -7.49 5.84
C HIS A 102 2.39 -6.67 6.36
N VAL A 103 2.71 -5.47 6.86
CA VAL A 103 1.73 -4.51 7.33
C VAL A 103 1.73 -3.29 6.41
N THR A 104 0.55 -2.73 6.19
CA THR A 104 0.42 -1.46 5.47
C THR A 104 0.64 -0.33 6.47
N LEU A 105 1.73 0.43 6.31
CA LEU A 105 2.04 1.57 7.15
C LEU A 105 1.50 2.85 6.53
N VAL A 106 0.76 3.63 7.32
CA VAL A 106 0.28 4.96 6.96
C VAL A 106 0.99 5.97 7.85
N GLU A 107 1.77 6.84 7.23
CA GLU A 107 2.58 7.86 7.90
C GLU A 107 2.42 9.22 7.21
N THR A 108 2.69 10.26 7.97
CA THR A 108 2.73 11.64 7.47
C THR A 108 4.07 11.91 6.81
N ARG A 109 4.13 13.00 6.03
CA ARG A 109 5.38 13.41 5.39
C ARG A 109 6.45 13.75 6.44
N GLU A 110 6.05 14.43 7.51
CA GLU A 110 6.93 14.89 8.57
C GLU A 110 7.55 13.71 9.33
N GLU A 111 6.76 12.68 9.64
CA GLU A 111 7.24 11.46 10.27
C GLU A 111 8.24 10.71 9.40
N ARG A 112 7.92 10.57 8.11
CA ARG A 112 8.79 9.90 7.14
C ARG A 112 10.12 10.64 6.99
N MET A 113 10.10 11.98 6.98
CA MET A 113 11.30 12.81 6.97
C MET A 113 12.10 12.68 8.27
N ALA A 114 11.45 12.66 9.43
CA ALA A 114 12.11 12.50 10.72
C ALA A 114 12.82 11.14 10.86
N GLN A 115 12.31 10.11 10.18
CA GLN A 115 12.96 8.80 10.09
C GLN A 115 14.09 8.73 9.04
N GLY A 116 14.32 9.81 8.28
CA GLY A 116 15.33 9.85 7.22
C GLY A 116 14.93 9.11 5.94
N HIS A 117 13.64 8.79 5.77
CA HIS A 117 13.15 8.13 4.56
C HIS A 117 12.88 9.14 3.43
N PRO A 118 13.02 8.72 2.16
CA PRO A 118 12.76 9.60 1.03
C PRO A 118 11.28 10.00 0.97
N VAL A 119 11.04 11.29 0.70
CA VAL A 119 9.71 11.87 0.51
C VAL A 119 9.57 12.46 -0.90
N GLY A 120 8.38 12.32 -1.47
CA GLY A 120 8.07 12.83 -2.80
C GLY A 120 7.96 14.35 -2.84
N ARG A 121 8.01 14.92 -4.05
CA ARG A 121 7.68 16.35 -4.24
C ARG A 121 6.21 16.58 -3.90
N ALA A 122 5.92 17.76 -3.35
CA ALA A 122 4.54 18.19 -3.16
C ALA A 122 3.88 18.31 -4.54
N VAL A 123 2.81 17.55 -4.75
CA VAL A 123 1.97 17.63 -5.93
C VAL A 123 0.56 18.03 -5.49
N PRO A 124 -0.23 18.68 -6.36
CA PRO A 124 -1.57 19.15 -5.99
C PRO A 124 -2.58 18.03 -5.69
N TYR A 125 -2.18 16.76 -5.83
CA TYR A 125 -3.05 15.62 -5.62
C TYR A 125 -2.71 14.86 -4.33
N ALA A 126 -3.69 14.79 -3.43
CA ALA A 126 -3.52 14.36 -2.04
C ALA A 126 -3.32 12.84 -1.81
N ALA A 127 -3.27 12.01 -2.86
CA ALA A 127 -3.32 10.55 -2.72
C ALA A 127 -2.14 9.78 -3.36
N MET A 128 -0.97 10.40 -3.53
CA MET A 128 0.16 9.74 -4.23
C MET A 128 0.81 8.55 -3.48
N GLY A 129 0.33 8.16 -2.29
CA GLY A 129 0.69 6.90 -1.63
C GLY A 129 2.19 6.69 -1.35
N GLY A 130 2.96 7.79 -1.28
CA GLY A 130 4.41 7.77 -1.06
C GLY A 130 5.27 7.61 -2.32
N LEU A 131 4.68 7.56 -3.52
CA LEU A 131 5.46 7.51 -4.76
C LEU A 131 6.29 8.79 -4.94
N THR A 132 7.62 8.64 -4.99
CA THR A 132 8.56 9.77 -5.10
C THR A 132 9.15 9.94 -6.52
N GLY A 133 8.96 8.95 -7.41
CA GLY A 133 9.47 8.93 -8.78
C GLY A 133 9.17 7.59 -9.48
N TYR A 134 9.65 7.37 -10.71
CA TYR A 134 9.40 6.12 -11.46
C TYR A 134 10.00 4.87 -10.80
N SER A 135 11.17 5.00 -10.19
CA SER A 135 11.77 3.96 -9.33
C SER A 135 10.86 3.62 -8.15
N SER A 136 9.83 4.43 -7.87
CA SER A 136 8.87 4.11 -6.84
C SER A 136 7.92 2.96 -7.14
N LEU A 137 7.80 2.58 -8.41
CA LEU A 137 6.93 1.51 -8.84
C LEU A 137 7.55 0.12 -8.65
N VAL A 138 8.88 0.04 -8.65
CA VAL A 138 9.60 -1.22 -8.46
C VAL A 138 9.54 -1.66 -7.00
N ASP A 139 9.46 -2.98 -6.80
CA ASP A 139 9.39 -3.58 -5.47
C ASP A 139 10.64 -3.26 -4.67
N GLY A 140 10.46 -3.07 -3.35
CA GLY A 140 11.46 -2.57 -2.40
C GLY A 140 12.85 -3.17 -2.55
N TYR A 141 12.92 -4.49 -2.72
CA TYR A 141 14.16 -5.23 -2.88
C TYR A 141 14.93 -4.89 -4.18
N LEU A 142 14.24 -4.44 -5.23
CA LEU A 142 14.84 -4.02 -6.50
C LEU A 142 15.19 -2.52 -6.52
N ARG A 143 14.92 -1.77 -5.45
CA ARG A 143 15.19 -0.33 -5.36
C ARG A 143 16.61 -0.01 -4.87
N LEU A 144 17.52 -0.98 -4.91
CA LEU A 144 18.87 -0.84 -4.38
C LEU A 144 19.77 0.10 -5.23
N ASP A 145 19.24 0.76 -6.25
CA ASP A 145 19.97 1.78 -7.00
C ASP A 145 19.93 3.17 -6.31
N PRO A 146 21.09 3.79 -6.01
CA PRO A 146 21.18 5.09 -5.32
C PRO A 146 20.77 6.30 -6.17
N SER A 147 20.21 6.13 -7.37
CA SER A 147 19.91 7.21 -8.33
C SER A 147 18.58 7.95 -8.06
N VAL A 148 18.14 8.04 -6.80
CA VAL A 148 17.01 8.88 -6.35
C VAL A 148 17.51 10.24 -5.83
N ILE A 149 18.52 10.80 -6.48
CA ILE A 149 18.71 12.24 -6.53
C ILE A 149 18.60 12.58 -8.00
N GLY A 150 17.52 13.26 -8.37
CA GLY A 150 17.28 13.62 -9.76
C GLY A 150 18.48 14.39 -10.29
N ASN A 151 19.25 13.77 -11.19
CA ASN A 151 20.18 14.50 -12.03
C ASN A 151 19.35 15.52 -12.80
N ALA A 152 19.51 16.79 -12.44
CA ALA A 152 19.02 17.88 -13.26
C ALA A 152 19.62 17.68 -14.66
N CYS A 153 18.76 17.66 -15.68
CA CYS A 153 19.21 17.68 -17.06
C CYS A 153 19.93 19.02 -17.27
N GLU A 154 21.26 18.99 -17.22
CA GLU A 154 22.10 20.10 -17.68
C GLU A 154 21.79 20.31 -19.16
N GLN A 155 21.26 21.49 -19.48
CA GLN A 155 21.05 21.90 -20.86
C GLN A 155 22.42 22.06 -21.51
N HIS A 156 22.80 21.11 -22.37
CA HIS A 156 23.86 21.33 -23.34
C HIS A 156 23.35 22.34 -24.38
N THR A 157 23.81 23.58 -24.24
CA THR A 157 23.82 24.55 -25.32
C THR A 157 25.12 24.36 -26.11
N GLN A 158 25.00 23.98 -27.38
CA GLN A 158 25.91 24.42 -28.44
C GLN A 158 25.06 24.81 -29.65
#